data_AF-A0A382T2F8-F1
#
_entry.id   AF-A0A382T2F8-F1
#
_cell.length_a   1.000
_cell.length_b   1.000
_cell.length_c   1.000
_cell.angle_alpha   90.00
_cell.angle_beta   90.00
_cell.angle_gamma   90.00
#
_symmetry.space_group_name_H-M   'P 1'
#
loop_
_entity.id
_entity.type
_entity.pdbx_description
1 polymer ?
#
loop_
_entity_poly.entity_id
_entity_poly.type
_entity_poly.pdbx_seq_one_letter_code
_entity_poly.pdbx_strand_id
1 'polypeptide(L)'
;VLYVTLFNILSMQALVSAQQSDRPNIVLILADDLGYTDISPFGSEISTPNIARLAGEGLSFTNYHTAGSCAPARAMLLTGVDSHRNGVPNIPEALPAEQMAYDHYQGVLNDKVVTLANVLQAGGYHTYMTGKWHLGHTPELLPSARGFDRTIAMADTGADNWEQRTYLPIYDKANWYADGAEHTLPDDFYSSEYFIDKTIEFIASNTEDHQPFFAYVPFQAVHMPVQAPREFSDKYAGVYDEGWTVMREKRRLAAEEAGVIPEGTEVVVTPGTLIWDSLTGEQRRHHARRMEVYAGMVDAMDMHI
;
A
#
# COMPACT_ATOMS: atom_id res chain seq x y z
N VAL A 1 -45.99 -53.11 22.15
CA VAL A 1 -44.87 -53.16 21.19
C VAL A 1 -45.28 -52.33 19.98
N LEU A 2 -44.44 -51.36 19.58
CA LEU A 2 -44.58 -50.35 18.51
C LEU A 2 -45.45 -49.10 18.81
N TYR A 3 -44.84 -47.99 19.25
CA TYR A 3 -44.29 -46.84 18.47
C TYR A 3 -45.42 -45.90 17.96
N VAL A 4 -45.82 -44.85 18.69
CA VAL A 4 -45.26 -43.48 18.67
C VAL A 4 -44.72 -43.09 17.29
N THR A 5 -45.35 -42.12 16.62
CA THR A 5 -44.76 -40.96 15.90
C THR A 5 -45.74 -40.49 14.82
N LEU A 6 -46.39 -39.33 15.00
CA LEU A 6 -46.88 -38.45 13.93
C LEU A 6 -47.46 -37.18 14.57
N PHE A 7 -46.57 -36.29 14.99
CA PHE A 7 -46.92 -34.92 15.33
C PHE A 7 -45.85 -34.02 14.72
N ASN A 8 -46.31 -32.98 14.00
CA ASN A 8 -45.54 -31.83 13.49
C ASN A 8 -44.71 -32.07 12.21
N ILE A 9 -45.37 -32.05 11.05
CA ILE A 9 -44.77 -31.54 9.80
C ILE A 9 -45.53 -30.26 9.40
N LEU A 10 -45.52 -29.29 10.30
CA LEU A 10 -45.79 -27.89 10.00
C LEU A 10 -44.90 -27.10 10.95
N SER A 11 -44.28 -26.02 10.46
CA SER A 11 -43.39 -25.09 11.19
C SER A 11 -41.89 -25.41 11.11
N MET A 12 -41.27 -25.23 9.94
CA MET A 12 -39.94 -24.58 9.81
C MET A 12 -39.56 -24.37 8.34
N GLN A 13 -40.45 -23.78 7.54
CA GLN A 13 -39.97 -22.83 6.54
C GLN A 13 -39.82 -21.50 7.27
N ALA A 14 -38.87 -21.45 8.20
CA ALA A 14 -38.36 -20.19 8.67
C ALA A 14 -37.76 -19.55 7.43
N LEU A 15 -38.41 -18.47 7.00
CA LEU A 15 -37.84 -17.46 6.14
C LEU A 15 -36.46 -17.12 6.69
N VAL A 16 -35.42 -17.78 6.20
CA VAL A 16 -34.10 -17.18 6.11
C VAL A 16 -34.21 -16.20 4.95
N SER A 17 -35.02 -15.16 5.16
CA SER A 17 -34.68 -13.87 4.58
C SER A 17 -33.37 -13.55 5.26
N ALA A 18 -32.27 -13.94 4.63
CA ALA A 18 -30.97 -13.39 4.97
C ALA A 18 -31.20 -11.88 4.96
N GLN A 19 -31.21 -11.29 6.15
CA GLN A 19 -31.04 -9.86 6.28
C GLN A 19 -29.70 -9.64 5.59
N GLN A 20 -29.78 -9.13 4.35
CA GLN A 20 -28.62 -8.83 3.53
C GLN A 20 -27.72 -8.00 4.43
N SER A 21 -26.67 -8.64 4.92
CA SER A 21 -26.01 -8.14 6.11
C SER A 21 -25.47 -6.77 5.77
N ASP A 22 -25.73 -5.75 6.59
CA ASP A 22 -25.20 -4.39 6.47
C ASP A 22 -23.66 -4.32 6.66
N ARG A 23 -22.95 -5.42 6.34
CA ARG A 23 -21.50 -5.55 6.41
C ARG A 23 -20.90 -4.73 5.27
N PRO A 24 -20.01 -3.77 5.56
CA PRO A 24 -19.44 -2.90 4.55
C PRO A 24 -18.40 -3.66 3.73
N ASN A 25 -18.23 -3.23 2.48
CA ASN A 25 -17.00 -3.48 1.73
C ASN A 25 -15.86 -2.64 2.33
N ILE A 26 -14.65 -3.19 2.33
CA ILE A 26 -13.47 -2.53 2.88
C ILE A 26 -12.44 -2.42 1.78
N VAL A 27 -12.01 -1.20 1.47
CA VAL A 27 -10.88 -0.93 0.57
C VAL A 27 -9.77 -0.30 1.42
N LEU A 28 -8.62 -0.96 1.47
CA LEU A 28 -7.43 -0.49 2.18
C LEU A 28 -6.34 -0.19 1.16
N ILE A 29 -6.12 1.09 0.89
CA ILE A 29 -5.04 1.57 0.01
C ILE A 29 -3.83 1.93 0.86
N LEU A 30 -2.65 1.46 0.46
CA LEU A 30 -1.39 1.78 1.11
C LEU A 30 -0.38 2.28 0.07
N ALA A 31 0.05 3.54 0.21
CA ALA A 31 1.17 4.09 -0.55
C ALA A 31 2.50 3.75 0.14
N ASP A 32 3.58 3.58 -0.64
CA ASP A 32 4.92 3.23 -0.16
C ASP A 32 5.83 4.46 -0.21
N ASP A 33 6.43 4.83 0.92
CA ASP A 33 7.31 6.00 1.07
C ASP A 33 6.69 7.38 0.71
N LEU A 34 5.36 7.48 0.66
CA LEU A 34 4.66 8.76 0.48
C LEU A 34 4.89 9.66 1.71
N GLY A 35 5.35 10.89 1.50
CA GLY A 35 5.62 11.80 2.60
C GLY A 35 4.36 12.44 3.19
N TYR A 36 4.48 12.86 4.45
CA TYR A 36 3.36 13.36 5.26
C TYR A 36 2.61 14.56 4.61
N THR A 37 3.31 15.41 3.87
CA THR A 37 2.75 16.60 3.19
C THR A 37 2.81 16.48 1.66
N ASP A 38 2.77 15.26 1.13
CA ASP A 38 2.76 15.00 -0.33
C ASP A 38 1.36 14.89 -0.94
N ILE A 39 0.29 14.94 -0.14
CA ILE A 39 -1.10 14.97 -0.62
C ILE A 39 -1.75 16.33 -0.35
N SER A 40 -2.62 16.75 -1.26
CA SER A 40 -3.24 18.07 -1.24
C SER A 40 -4.03 18.37 0.06
N PRO A 41 -4.73 17.42 0.71
CA PRO A 41 -5.36 17.69 2.01
C PRO A 41 -4.37 17.95 3.15
N PHE A 42 -3.09 17.62 2.94
CA PHE A 42 -2.01 17.81 3.90
C PHE A 42 -1.07 18.97 3.49
N GLY A 43 -1.53 19.87 2.61
CA GLY A 43 -0.81 21.09 2.22
C GLY A 43 0.16 20.91 1.04
N SER A 44 -0.01 19.86 0.23
CA SER A 44 0.84 19.63 -0.94
C SER A 44 0.40 20.42 -2.17
N GLU A 45 1.38 20.74 -3.01
CA GLU A 45 1.21 21.22 -4.38
C GLU A 45 0.88 20.11 -5.40
N ILE A 46 1.05 18.85 -5.01
CA ILE A 46 0.81 17.69 -5.88
C ILE A 46 -0.70 17.48 -6.07
N SER A 47 -1.13 17.38 -7.34
CA SER A 47 -2.53 17.14 -7.70
C SER A 47 -2.98 15.75 -7.25
N THR A 48 -3.79 15.72 -6.19
CA THR A 48 -4.36 14.49 -5.61
C THR A 48 -5.87 14.62 -5.36
N PRO A 49 -6.68 14.95 -6.39
CA PRO A 49 -8.10 15.23 -6.24
C PRO A 49 -8.93 14.05 -5.70
N ASN A 50 -8.57 12.80 -6.01
CA ASN A 50 -9.36 11.64 -5.56
C ASN A 50 -9.16 11.39 -4.07
N ILE A 51 -7.91 11.41 -3.59
CA ILE A 51 -7.58 11.38 -2.15
C ILE A 51 -8.19 12.60 -1.45
N ALA A 52 -8.18 13.78 -2.06
CA ALA A 52 -8.80 14.97 -1.48
C ALA A 52 -10.31 14.82 -1.30
N ARG A 53 -10.99 14.21 -2.28
CA ARG A 53 -12.42 13.90 -2.16
C ARG A 53 -12.68 12.91 -1.02
N LEU A 54 -11.89 11.84 -0.92
CA LEU A 54 -12.00 10.86 0.19
C LEU A 54 -11.77 11.51 1.55
N ALA A 55 -10.77 12.39 1.67
CA ALA A 55 -10.50 13.12 2.89
C ALA A 55 -11.63 14.09 3.28
N GLY A 56 -12.24 14.76 2.29
CA GLY A 56 -13.37 15.68 2.50
C GLY A 56 -14.69 15.00 2.85
N GLU A 57 -14.88 13.76 2.41
CA GLU A 57 -16.05 12.92 2.76
C GLU A 57 -15.81 12.09 4.03
N GLY A 58 -14.57 12.00 4.50
CA GLY A 58 -14.12 11.09 5.55
C GLY A 58 -13.47 11.78 6.75
N LEU A 59 -12.47 11.10 7.31
CA LEU A 59 -11.69 11.59 8.45
C LEU A 59 -10.20 11.49 8.15
N SER A 60 -9.48 12.58 8.35
CA SER A 60 -8.01 12.64 8.26
C SER A 60 -7.38 12.47 9.65
N PHE A 61 -6.29 11.71 9.72
CA PHE A 61 -5.52 11.51 10.95
C PHE A 61 -4.16 12.21 10.84
N THR A 62 -3.90 13.18 11.72
CA THR A 62 -2.63 13.93 11.78
C THR A 62 -1.64 13.36 12.80
N ASN A 63 -2.01 12.27 13.47
CA ASN A 63 -1.22 11.62 14.51
C ASN A 63 -1.25 10.08 14.41
N TYR A 64 -1.36 9.58 13.17
CA TYR A 64 -1.22 8.15 12.85
C TYR A 64 0.27 7.78 12.73
N HIS A 65 0.63 6.58 13.19
CA HIS A 65 2.02 6.13 13.25
C HIS A 65 2.18 4.75 12.62
N THR A 66 3.30 4.55 11.94
CA THR A 66 3.75 3.26 11.39
C THR A 66 5.11 2.88 11.96
N ALA A 67 5.56 1.66 11.69
CA ALA A 67 6.98 1.36 11.80
C ALA A 67 7.79 2.16 10.77
N GLY A 68 9.09 2.36 11.02
CA GLY A 68 9.98 3.14 10.17
C GLY A 68 10.49 2.43 8.91
N SER A 69 9.96 1.25 8.58
CA SER A 69 10.36 0.48 7.40
C SER A 69 9.16 -0.29 6.83
N CYS A 70 9.20 -0.55 5.52
CA CYS A 70 8.05 -1.02 4.74
C CYS A 70 7.54 -2.40 5.19
N ALA A 71 8.39 -3.44 5.32
CA ALA A 71 7.94 -4.77 5.75
C ALA A 71 7.38 -4.77 7.19
N PRO A 72 8.06 -4.20 8.21
CA PRO A 72 7.50 -4.09 9.56
C PRO A 72 6.14 -3.38 9.61
N ALA A 73 5.98 -2.28 8.87
CA ALA A 73 4.74 -1.51 8.83
C ALA A 73 3.58 -2.34 8.25
N ARG A 74 3.82 -3.06 7.14
CA ARG A 74 2.85 -3.95 6.49
C ARG A 74 2.45 -5.10 7.42
N ALA A 75 3.42 -5.71 8.09
CA ALA A 75 3.19 -6.80 9.03
C ALA A 75 2.31 -6.35 10.20
N MET A 76 2.60 -5.18 10.79
CA MET A 76 1.81 -4.60 11.87
C MET A 76 0.39 -4.23 11.41
N LEU A 77 0.27 -3.59 10.24
CA LEU A 77 -1.01 -3.20 9.65
C LEU A 77 -1.95 -4.41 9.47
N LEU A 78 -1.41 -5.51 8.94
CA LEU A 78 -2.21 -6.69 8.62
C LEU A 78 -2.50 -7.57 9.82
N THR A 79 -1.81 -7.42 10.95
CA THR A 79 -1.96 -8.33 12.11
C THR A 79 -2.44 -7.66 13.38
N GLY A 80 -2.27 -6.33 13.51
CA GLY A 80 -2.43 -5.62 14.77
C GLY A 80 -1.37 -5.99 15.82
N VAL A 81 -0.32 -6.71 15.43
CA VAL A 81 0.74 -7.21 16.32
C VAL A 81 2.05 -6.51 16.00
N ASP A 82 2.79 -6.13 17.04
CA ASP A 82 4.13 -5.55 16.94
C ASP A 82 5.07 -6.37 16.04
N SER A 83 5.92 -5.67 15.28
CA SER A 83 6.76 -6.24 14.24
C SER A 83 7.77 -7.29 14.77
N HIS A 84 8.26 -7.13 16.00
CA HIS A 84 9.17 -8.10 16.62
C HIS A 84 8.46 -9.40 17.02
N ARG A 85 7.13 -9.37 17.19
CA ARG A 85 6.33 -10.53 17.57
C ARG A 85 5.74 -11.26 16.36
N ASN A 86 5.50 -10.54 15.26
CA ASN A 86 4.94 -11.09 14.04
C ASN A 86 5.99 -11.64 13.04
N GLY A 87 7.29 -11.58 13.37
CA GLY A 87 8.37 -12.17 12.58
C GLY A 87 9.16 -11.18 11.72
N VAL A 88 8.76 -9.91 11.70
CA VAL A 88 9.26 -8.88 10.78
C VAL A 88 9.91 -7.71 11.55
N PRO A 89 10.96 -7.94 12.35
CA PRO A 89 11.61 -6.89 13.14
C PRO A 89 12.25 -5.80 12.28
N ASN A 90 12.69 -6.17 11.07
CA ASN A 90 13.19 -5.29 10.01
C ASN A 90 12.98 -5.96 8.65
N ILE A 91 13.32 -5.28 7.56
CA ILE A 91 13.37 -5.89 6.23
C ILE A 91 14.48 -6.95 6.17
N PRO A 92 14.26 -8.10 5.48
CA PRO A 92 15.27 -9.15 5.36
C PRO A 92 16.64 -8.64 4.91
N GLU A 93 16.65 -7.65 4.02
CA GLU A 93 17.84 -7.08 3.39
C GLU A 93 18.72 -6.27 4.35
N ALA A 94 18.19 -5.85 5.50
CA ALA A 94 18.89 -5.04 6.49
C ALA A 94 19.10 -5.78 7.82
N LEU A 95 18.78 -7.08 7.90
CA LEU A 95 18.97 -7.88 9.10
C LEU A 95 20.43 -8.36 9.20
N PRO A 96 21.11 -8.12 10.33
CA PRO A 96 22.43 -8.69 10.57
C PRO A 96 22.32 -10.21 10.83
N ALA A 97 23.38 -10.94 10.48
CA ALA A 97 23.41 -12.40 10.56
C ALA A 97 23.10 -12.94 11.96
N GLU A 98 23.48 -12.21 13.01
CA GLU A 98 23.21 -12.55 14.40
C GLU A 98 21.72 -12.54 14.74
N GLN A 99 20.93 -11.68 14.09
CA GLN A 99 19.48 -11.64 14.27
C GLN A 99 18.78 -12.74 13.45
N MET A 100 19.27 -12.99 12.23
CA MET A 100 18.77 -14.07 11.37
C MET A 100 19.02 -15.48 11.95
N ALA A 101 19.83 -15.62 13.00
CA ALA A 101 20.01 -16.88 13.70
C ALA A 101 18.77 -17.33 14.50
N TYR A 102 17.78 -16.45 14.70
CA TYR A 102 16.55 -16.77 15.42
C TYR A 102 15.38 -16.94 14.44
N ASP A 103 14.67 -18.07 14.51
CA ASP A 103 13.56 -18.40 13.59
C ASP A 103 12.44 -17.35 13.51
N HIS A 104 12.28 -16.52 14.55
CA HIS A 104 11.26 -15.48 14.63
C HIS A 104 11.78 -14.08 14.24
N TYR A 105 13.01 -13.97 13.74
CA TYR A 105 13.68 -12.73 13.32
C TYR A 105 14.19 -12.86 11.86
N GLN A 106 13.39 -13.47 10.99
CA GLN A 106 13.75 -13.68 9.59
C GLN A 106 13.38 -12.51 8.66
N GLY A 107 12.62 -11.52 9.16
CA GLY A 107 12.14 -10.41 8.33
C GLY A 107 10.95 -10.76 7.45
N VAL A 108 10.30 -11.90 7.70
CA VAL A 108 9.12 -12.39 6.97
C VAL A 108 8.01 -12.74 7.97
N LEU A 109 6.76 -12.67 7.51
CA LEU A 109 5.61 -12.80 8.41
C LEU A 109 5.48 -14.25 8.91
N ASN A 110 5.62 -14.46 10.23
CA ASN A 110 5.59 -15.81 10.81
C ASN A 110 4.19 -16.44 10.80
N ASP A 111 4.12 -17.72 11.15
CA ASP A 111 2.91 -18.54 11.22
C ASP A 111 2.16 -18.46 12.57
N LYS A 112 2.64 -17.62 13.49
CA LYS A 112 2.07 -17.45 14.85
C LYS A 112 1.05 -16.32 14.94
N VAL A 113 0.79 -15.64 13.81
CA VAL A 113 -0.15 -14.54 13.69
C VAL A 113 -1.10 -14.78 12.52
N VAL A 114 -2.35 -14.39 12.72
CA VAL A 114 -3.36 -14.36 11.66
C VAL A 114 -3.43 -12.96 11.06
N THR A 115 -3.67 -12.88 9.76
CA THR A 115 -3.89 -11.59 9.10
C THR A 115 -5.33 -11.15 9.24
N LEU A 116 -5.58 -9.85 9.07
CA LEU A 116 -6.91 -9.27 8.89
C LEU A 116 -7.67 -9.97 7.77
N ALA A 117 -6.96 -10.33 6.68
CA ALA A 117 -7.53 -11.07 5.56
C ALA A 117 -8.01 -12.47 6.00
N ASN A 118 -7.23 -13.23 6.79
CA ASN A 118 -7.69 -14.51 7.33
C ASN A 118 -8.99 -14.36 8.15
N VAL A 119 -9.07 -13.32 8.99
CA VAL A 119 -10.24 -13.06 9.83
C VAL A 119 -11.47 -12.71 8.98
N LEU A 120 -11.31 -11.84 7.98
CA LEU A 120 -12.39 -11.43 7.09
C LEU A 120 -12.85 -12.57 6.17
N GLN A 121 -11.91 -13.34 5.61
CA GLN A 121 -12.20 -14.55 4.82
C GLN A 121 -13.00 -15.57 5.62
N ALA A 122 -12.59 -15.87 6.86
CA ALA A 122 -13.34 -16.76 7.75
C ALA A 122 -14.73 -16.19 8.10
N GLY A 123 -14.89 -14.86 8.05
CA GLY A 123 -16.16 -14.15 8.19
C GLY A 123 -17.02 -14.14 6.91
N GLY A 124 -16.58 -14.76 5.82
CA GLY A 124 -17.31 -14.81 4.54
C GLY A 124 -17.16 -13.58 3.66
N TYR A 125 -16.08 -12.80 3.83
CA TYR A 125 -15.69 -11.79 2.86
C TYR A 125 -14.92 -12.44 1.72
N HIS A 126 -15.11 -11.94 0.50
CA HIS A 126 -14.10 -12.13 -0.55
C HIS A 126 -12.88 -11.27 -0.23
N THR A 127 -11.68 -11.84 -0.33
CA THR A 127 -10.45 -11.12 0.01
C THR A 127 -9.51 -10.99 -1.17
N TYR A 128 -9.14 -9.75 -1.50
CA TYR A 128 -8.33 -9.41 -2.66
C TYR A 128 -7.08 -8.66 -2.27
N MET A 129 -5.97 -8.93 -2.96
CA MET A 129 -4.76 -8.13 -2.85
C MET A 129 -4.12 -7.88 -4.21
N THR A 130 -3.77 -6.62 -4.49
CA THR A 130 -2.98 -6.27 -5.68
C THR A 130 -1.88 -5.28 -5.32
N GLY A 131 -0.62 -5.69 -5.40
CA GLY A 131 0.52 -4.81 -5.21
C GLY A 131 1.69 -5.43 -4.45
N LYS A 132 2.46 -4.58 -3.75
CA LYS A 132 3.65 -4.97 -2.99
C LYS A 132 3.29 -5.71 -1.71
N TRP A 133 3.79 -6.94 -1.60
CA TRP A 133 3.64 -7.79 -0.41
C TRP A 133 4.73 -7.53 0.62
N HIS A 134 5.97 -7.81 0.26
CA HIS A 134 7.17 -7.63 1.09
C HIS A 134 7.12 -8.33 2.47
N LEU A 135 6.46 -9.50 2.56
CA LEU A 135 6.34 -10.28 3.79
C LEU A 135 6.75 -11.75 3.63
N GLY A 136 7.48 -12.06 2.54
CA GLY A 136 7.99 -13.38 2.19
C GLY A 136 7.48 -13.89 0.84
N HIS A 137 8.24 -14.78 0.21
CA HIS A 137 7.99 -15.24 -1.17
C HIS A 137 7.95 -16.78 -1.33
N THR A 138 8.06 -17.55 -0.25
CA THR A 138 7.79 -19.01 -0.32
C THR A 138 6.28 -19.25 -0.39
N PRO A 139 5.80 -20.38 -0.92
CA PRO A 139 4.37 -20.64 -1.10
C PRO A 139 3.52 -20.40 0.15
N GLU A 140 4.05 -20.67 1.34
CA GLU A 140 3.38 -20.53 2.63
C GLU A 140 3.35 -19.07 3.14
N LEU A 141 4.23 -18.23 2.59
CA LEU A 141 4.38 -16.81 2.96
C LEU A 141 3.68 -15.87 1.98
N LEU A 142 3.28 -16.35 0.79
CA LEU A 142 2.57 -15.56 -0.21
C LEU A 142 1.16 -15.15 0.27
N PRO A 143 0.60 -14.03 -0.22
CA PRO A 143 -0.73 -13.57 0.19
C PRO A 143 -1.85 -14.61 0.05
N SER A 144 -1.76 -15.48 -0.97
CA SER A 144 -2.72 -16.58 -1.20
C SER A 144 -2.75 -17.60 -0.06
N ALA A 145 -1.64 -17.79 0.65
CA ALA A 145 -1.58 -18.61 1.87
C ALA A 145 -1.95 -17.82 3.14
N ARG A 146 -2.12 -16.50 3.04
CA ARG A 146 -2.32 -15.56 4.16
C ARG A 146 -3.69 -14.89 4.14
N GLY A 147 -4.68 -15.57 3.58
CA GLY A 147 -6.09 -15.23 3.70
C GLY A 147 -6.65 -14.38 2.57
N PHE A 148 -5.93 -14.25 1.45
CA PHE A 148 -6.42 -13.60 0.23
C PHE A 148 -6.85 -14.63 -0.82
N ASP A 149 -8.10 -14.55 -1.28
CA ASP A 149 -8.67 -15.43 -2.31
C ASP A 149 -8.12 -15.16 -3.70
N ARG A 150 -7.94 -13.87 -4.05
CA ARG A 150 -7.37 -13.43 -5.34
C ARG A 150 -6.23 -12.45 -5.13
N THR A 151 -5.13 -12.66 -5.83
CA THR A 151 -3.88 -11.95 -5.56
C THR A 151 -3.10 -11.64 -6.84
N ILE A 152 -2.55 -10.43 -6.88
CA ILE A 152 -1.41 -10.05 -7.72
C ILE A 152 -0.37 -9.48 -6.76
N ALA A 153 0.76 -10.16 -6.60
CA ALA A 153 1.73 -9.85 -5.54
C ALA A 153 3.14 -9.66 -6.10
N MET A 154 3.72 -8.48 -5.88
CA MET A 154 5.17 -8.28 -5.96
C MET A 154 5.77 -8.62 -4.59
N ALA A 155 6.59 -9.67 -4.51
CA ALA A 155 6.98 -10.23 -3.22
C ALA A 155 8.23 -9.57 -2.57
N ASP A 156 9.00 -8.85 -3.37
CA ASP A 156 10.29 -8.24 -3.01
C ASP A 156 10.17 -6.90 -2.24
N THR A 157 11.29 -6.21 -2.04
CA THR A 157 11.31 -4.84 -1.48
C THR A 157 10.94 -3.74 -2.49
N GLY A 158 10.76 -4.08 -3.76
CA GLY A 158 10.35 -3.15 -4.82
C GLY A 158 10.76 -3.67 -6.19
N ALA A 159 10.23 -3.06 -7.26
CA ALA A 159 10.56 -3.40 -8.63
C ALA A 159 10.48 -2.16 -9.52
N ASP A 160 10.91 -2.31 -10.77
CA ASP A 160 10.66 -1.31 -11.81
C ASP A 160 9.13 -1.12 -12.03
N ASN A 161 8.71 0.09 -12.39
CA ASN A 161 7.29 0.42 -12.57
C ASN A 161 6.78 0.15 -14.00
N TRP A 162 7.67 -0.19 -14.94
CA TRP A 162 7.37 -0.43 -16.36
C TRP A 162 7.75 -1.83 -16.84
N GLU A 163 8.76 -2.42 -16.21
CA GLU A 163 9.29 -3.72 -16.62
C GLU A 163 9.28 -4.71 -15.45
N GLN A 164 9.20 -6.00 -15.74
CA GLN A 164 9.42 -7.05 -14.75
C GLN A 164 10.92 -7.17 -14.41
N ARG A 165 11.46 -6.15 -13.74
CA ARG A 165 12.89 -5.97 -13.50
C ARG A 165 13.17 -5.55 -12.06
N THR A 166 14.27 -6.06 -11.51
CA THR A 166 14.76 -5.66 -10.20
C THR A 166 15.30 -4.23 -10.25
N TYR A 167 15.14 -3.48 -9.15
CA TYR A 167 15.74 -2.15 -9.02
C TYR A 167 17.04 -2.16 -8.19
N LEU A 168 17.31 -3.26 -7.49
CA LEU A 168 18.52 -3.50 -6.72
C LEU A 168 19.18 -4.81 -7.14
N PRO A 169 20.52 -4.88 -7.14
CA PRO A 169 21.28 -6.09 -7.48
C PRO A 169 21.33 -7.12 -6.33
N ILE A 170 20.26 -7.21 -5.53
CA ILE A 170 20.12 -8.16 -4.41
C ILE A 170 19.19 -9.32 -4.75
N TYR A 171 18.47 -9.23 -5.86
CA TYR A 171 17.60 -10.28 -6.39
C TYR A 171 18.04 -10.63 -7.81
N ASP A 172 17.91 -11.91 -8.18
CA ASP A 172 18.20 -12.39 -9.54
C ASP A 172 17.10 -11.97 -10.54
N LYS A 173 15.86 -11.87 -10.07
CA LYS A 173 14.67 -11.46 -10.83
C LYS A 173 13.68 -10.74 -9.92
N ALA A 174 12.74 -9.97 -10.51
CA ALA A 174 11.61 -9.42 -9.79
C ALA A 174 10.53 -10.51 -9.63
N ASN A 175 10.18 -10.84 -8.39
CA ASN A 175 9.28 -11.94 -8.05
C ASN A 175 7.82 -11.46 -8.01
N TRP A 176 7.07 -11.90 -9.03
CA TRP A 176 5.65 -11.61 -9.21
C TRP A 176 4.84 -12.90 -9.15
N TYR A 177 3.71 -12.83 -8.46
CA TYR A 177 2.82 -13.97 -8.30
C TYR A 177 1.37 -13.60 -8.54
N ALA A 178 0.62 -14.50 -9.16
CA ALA A 178 -0.82 -14.44 -9.32
C ALA A 178 -1.43 -15.69 -8.70
N ASP A 179 -2.28 -15.53 -7.70
CA ASP A 179 -2.95 -16.63 -6.98
C ASP A 179 -1.98 -17.73 -6.48
N GLY A 180 -0.77 -17.32 -6.07
CA GLY A 180 0.28 -18.19 -5.56
C GLY A 180 1.19 -18.83 -6.62
N ALA A 181 0.92 -18.64 -7.92
CA ALA A 181 1.78 -19.09 -9.01
C ALA A 181 2.66 -17.95 -9.55
N GLU A 182 3.83 -18.26 -10.13
CA GLU A 182 4.64 -17.25 -10.80
C GLU A 182 3.85 -16.54 -11.90
N HIS A 183 4.03 -15.22 -12.01
CA HIS A 183 3.28 -14.38 -12.92
C HIS A 183 4.20 -13.55 -13.81
N THR A 184 3.80 -13.43 -15.08
CA THR A 184 4.47 -12.58 -16.06
C THR A 184 3.64 -11.33 -16.29
N LEU A 185 4.27 -10.16 -16.13
CA LEU A 185 3.62 -8.88 -16.37
C LEU A 185 3.32 -8.68 -17.87
N PRO A 186 2.23 -7.96 -18.21
CA PRO A 186 1.94 -7.60 -19.60
C PRO A 186 2.95 -6.57 -20.14
N ASP A 187 3.06 -6.48 -21.46
CA ASP A 187 4.03 -5.59 -22.14
C ASP A 187 3.74 -4.09 -21.93
N ASP A 188 2.49 -3.73 -21.65
CA ASP A 188 2.01 -2.36 -21.42
C ASP A 188 1.87 -2.02 -19.92
N PHE A 189 2.56 -2.76 -19.05
CA PHE A 189 2.51 -2.58 -17.60
C PHE A 189 2.95 -1.19 -17.15
N TYR A 190 2.09 -0.54 -16.36
CA TYR A 190 2.48 0.48 -15.38
C TYR A 190 1.91 0.09 -14.01
N SER A 191 2.74 0.08 -12.98
CA SER A 191 2.35 -0.58 -11.72
C SER A 191 1.10 -0.02 -11.04
N SER A 192 0.93 1.31 -11.00
CA SER A 192 -0.21 1.92 -10.31
C SER A 192 -1.52 1.62 -11.04
N GLU A 193 -1.49 1.69 -12.38
CA GLU A 193 -2.61 1.31 -13.25
C GLU A 193 -2.96 -0.16 -13.07
N TYR A 194 -1.96 -1.03 -13.19
CA TYR A 194 -2.14 -2.47 -13.16
C TYR A 194 -2.73 -2.98 -11.84
N PHE A 195 -2.32 -2.40 -10.70
CA PHE A 195 -2.87 -2.78 -9.39
C PHE A 195 -4.34 -2.41 -9.29
N ILE A 196 -4.73 -1.21 -9.72
CA ILE A 196 -6.12 -0.79 -9.68
C ILE A 196 -6.96 -1.60 -10.66
N ASP A 197 -6.53 -1.78 -11.91
CA ASP A 197 -7.26 -2.54 -12.90
C ASP A 197 -7.55 -3.96 -12.43
N LYS A 198 -6.56 -4.61 -11.80
CA LYS A 198 -6.72 -5.94 -11.21
C LYS A 198 -7.63 -5.94 -9.99
N THR A 199 -7.60 -4.90 -9.16
CA THR A 199 -8.55 -4.76 -8.05
C THR A 199 -9.98 -4.61 -8.57
N ILE A 200 -10.21 -3.78 -9.59
CA ILE A 200 -11.53 -3.61 -10.22
C ILE A 200 -11.99 -4.93 -10.85
N GLU A 201 -11.12 -5.64 -11.56
CA GLU A 201 -11.39 -6.96 -12.13
C GLU A 201 -11.84 -7.96 -11.04
N PHE A 202 -11.11 -8.03 -9.91
CA PHE A 202 -11.42 -8.96 -8.83
C PHE A 202 -12.72 -8.60 -8.10
N ILE A 203 -13.00 -7.31 -7.89
CA ILE A 203 -14.27 -6.86 -7.33
C ILE A 203 -15.42 -7.22 -8.27
N ALA A 204 -15.26 -6.98 -9.57
CA ALA A 204 -16.29 -7.26 -10.57
C ALA A 204 -16.64 -8.76 -10.66
N SER A 205 -15.65 -9.66 -10.48
CA SER A 205 -15.85 -11.10 -10.69
C SER A 205 -16.83 -11.78 -9.73
N ASN A 206 -17.11 -11.19 -8.56
CA ASN A 206 -17.98 -11.77 -7.54
C ASN A 206 -19.19 -10.89 -7.18
N THR A 207 -19.54 -9.93 -8.03
CA THR A 207 -20.67 -9.02 -7.75
C THR A 207 -22.03 -9.72 -7.65
N GLU A 208 -22.18 -10.90 -8.25
CA GLU A 208 -23.45 -11.64 -8.35
C GLU A 208 -23.86 -12.33 -7.04
N ASP A 209 -22.92 -12.66 -6.14
CA ASP A 209 -23.24 -13.39 -4.90
C ASP A 209 -23.57 -12.48 -3.70
N HIS A 210 -23.43 -11.16 -3.90
CA HIS A 210 -23.70 -10.10 -2.93
C HIS A 210 -22.94 -10.24 -1.59
N GLN A 211 -21.85 -11.01 -1.54
CA GLN A 211 -20.96 -11.03 -0.37
C GLN A 211 -20.12 -9.76 -0.31
N PRO A 212 -19.79 -9.27 0.90
CA PRO A 212 -18.89 -8.14 1.03
C PRO A 212 -17.47 -8.54 0.66
N PHE A 213 -16.64 -7.55 0.31
CA PHE A 213 -15.23 -7.77 -0.01
C PHE A 213 -14.29 -6.94 0.85
N PHE A 214 -13.05 -7.44 0.96
CA PHE A 214 -11.90 -6.72 1.47
C PHE A 214 -10.84 -6.65 0.37
N ALA A 215 -10.56 -5.45 -0.14
CA ALA A 215 -9.52 -5.22 -1.12
C ALA A 215 -8.35 -4.48 -0.45
N TYR A 216 -7.17 -5.10 -0.45
CA TYR A 216 -5.93 -4.49 -0.01
C TYR A 216 -5.09 -4.11 -1.23
N VAL A 217 -4.85 -2.81 -1.43
CA VAL A 217 -4.10 -2.25 -2.56
C VAL A 217 -2.82 -1.59 -2.06
N PRO A 218 -1.79 -2.38 -1.73
CA PRO A 218 -0.48 -1.86 -1.38
C PRO A 218 0.31 -1.46 -2.61
N PHE A 219 0.24 -0.20 -3.01
CA PHE A 219 1.09 0.33 -4.07
C PHE A 219 2.58 0.12 -3.76
N GLN A 220 3.37 0.04 -4.84
CA GLN A 220 4.81 0.32 -4.77
C GLN A 220 5.09 1.81 -5.00
N ALA A 221 4.14 2.55 -5.60
CA ALA A 221 4.22 4.00 -5.65
C ALA A 221 4.18 4.57 -4.22
N VAL A 222 5.07 5.48 -3.84
CA VAL A 222 6.06 6.24 -4.63
C VAL A 222 7.52 5.88 -4.31
N HIS A 223 7.73 4.62 -3.90
CA HIS A 223 9.03 4.05 -3.61
C HIS A 223 9.94 4.04 -4.85
N MET A 224 11.26 4.02 -4.62
CA MET A 224 12.24 3.96 -5.71
C MET A 224 12.14 2.63 -6.49
N PRO A 225 12.46 2.59 -7.79
CA PRO A 225 12.91 3.70 -8.63
C PRO A 225 11.75 4.66 -8.94
N VAL A 226 12.01 5.96 -8.79
CA VAL A 226 10.99 6.99 -9.02
C VAL A 226 10.75 7.11 -10.53
N GLN A 227 9.62 6.58 -10.98
CA GLN A 227 9.25 6.44 -12.39
C GLN A 227 7.75 6.74 -12.55
N ALA A 228 7.43 7.64 -13.45
CA ALA A 228 6.06 8.04 -13.74
C ALA A 228 5.85 8.24 -15.24
N PRO A 229 4.62 8.11 -15.75
CA PRO A 229 4.32 8.45 -17.12
C PRO A 229 4.59 9.94 -17.36
N ARG A 230 4.96 10.26 -18.60
CA ARG A 230 5.48 11.59 -18.94
C ARG A 230 4.42 12.67 -18.78
N GLU A 231 3.18 12.35 -19.12
CA GLU A 231 2.01 13.22 -18.98
C GLU A 231 1.68 13.60 -17.54
N PHE A 232 2.11 12.83 -16.54
CA PHE A 232 1.97 13.19 -15.13
C PHE A 232 3.17 14.03 -14.67
N SER A 233 4.39 13.58 -14.95
CA SER A 233 5.60 14.29 -14.51
C SER A 233 5.78 15.66 -15.17
N ASP A 234 5.37 15.84 -16.43
CA ASP A 234 5.51 17.10 -17.15
C ASP A 234 4.57 18.21 -16.63
N LYS A 235 3.51 17.88 -15.88
CA LYS A 235 2.65 18.87 -15.20
C LYS A 235 3.43 19.70 -14.17
N TYR A 236 4.50 19.13 -13.63
CA TYR A 236 5.28 19.72 -12.55
C TYR A 236 6.54 20.44 -13.04
N ALA A 237 6.73 20.59 -14.36
CA ALA A 237 7.90 21.24 -14.94
C ALA A 237 8.14 22.64 -14.34
N GLY A 238 9.28 22.81 -13.67
CA GLY A 238 9.68 24.07 -13.04
C GLY A 238 9.09 24.35 -11.65
N VAL A 239 8.19 23.49 -11.14
CA VAL A 239 7.59 23.66 -9.79
C VAL A 239 8.66 23.58 -8.68
N TYR A 240 9.72 22.80 -8.92
CA TYR A 240 10.76 22.49 -7.94
C TYR A 240 12.09 23.22 -8.16
N ASP A 241 12.14 24.20 -9.07
CA ASP A 241 13.38 24.90 -9.45
C ASP A 241 13.98 25.75 -8.31
N GLU A 242 13.14 26.18 -7.36
CA GLU A 242 13.56 26.91 -6.16
C GLU A 242 14.15 26.01 -5.07
N GLY A 243 14.07 24.68 -5.24
CA GLY A 243 14.70 23.70 -4.38
C GLY A 243 13.93 23.33 -3.11
N TRP A 244 14.45 22.32 -2.41
CA TRP A 244 13.79 21.72 -1.24
C TRP A 244 13.70 22.65 -0.03
N THR A 245 14.56 23.66 0.10
CA THR A 245 14.47 24.62 1.21
C THR A 245 13.21 25.46 1.07
N VAL A 246 12.96 26.02 -0.12
CA VAL A 246 11.76 26.79 -0.42
C VAL A 246 10.53 25.89 -0.41
N MET A 247 10.60 24.70 -1.01
CA MET A 247 9.47 23.78 -1.04
C MET A 247 9.06 23.32 0.37
N ARG A 248 10.01 23.04 1.25
CA ARG A 248 9.73 22.69 2.65
C ARG A 248 8.98 23.79 3.38
N GLU A 249 9.37 25.05 3.18
CA GLU A 249 8.68 26.17 3.81
C GLU A 249 7.27 26.38 3.23
N LYS A 250 7.11 26.27 1.91
CA LYS A 250 5.78 26.31 1.27
C LYS A 250 4.85 25.25 1.85
N ARG A 251 5.32 23.99 1.95
CA ARG A 251 4.53 22.89 2.51
C ARG A 251 4.26 23.04 4.01
N ARG A 252 5.20 23.60 4.78
CA ARG A 252 4.97 23.89 6.21
C ARG A 252 3.82 24.89 6.39
N LEU A 253 3.88 26.02 5.68
CA LEU A 253 2.83 27.05 5.73
C LEU A 253 1.47 26.50 5.27
N ALA A 254 1.45 25.73 4.19
CA ALA A 254 0.22 25.11 3.70
C ALA A 254 -0.34 24.04 4.66
N ALA A 255 0.51 23.27 5.31
CA ALA A 255 0.09 22.30 6.33
C ALA A 255 -0.45 22.98 7.60
N GLU A 256 0.10 24.14 7.99
CA GLU A 256 -0.46 24.97 9.07
C GLU A 256 -1.85 25.50 8.69
N GLU A 257 -1.99 26.05 7.47
CA GLU A 257 -3.27 26.54 6.96
C GLU A 257 -4.33 25.42 6.90
N ALA A 258 -3.92 24.21 6.51
CA ALA A 258 -4.78 23.03 6.50
C ALA A 258 -5.09 22.44 7.89
N GLY A 259 -4.48 22.97 8.96
CA GLY A 259 -4.65 22.44 10.33
C GLY A 259 -4.01 21.06 10.56
N VAL A 260 -3.08 20.66 9.68
CA VAL A 260 -2.38 19.37 9.71
C VAL A 260 -1.25 19.36 10.73
N ILE A 261 -0.63 20.53 10.93
CA ILE A 261 0.38 20.78 11.97
C ILE A 261 0.05 22.07 12.74
N PRO A 262 0.50 22.23 14.00
CA PRO A 262 0.30 23.46 14.76
C PRO A 262 0.99 24.69 14.12
N GLU A 263 0.39 25.86 14.28
CA GLU A 263 1.00 27.13 13.88
C GLU A 263 2.34 27.37 14.60
N GLY A 264 3.35 27.80 13.85
CA GLY A 264 4.69 28.06 14.37
C GLY A 264 5.52 26.79 14.57
N THR A 265 5.18 25.69 13.89
CA THR A 265 5.96 24.45 13.96
C THR A 265 7.38 24.70 13.48
N GLU A 266 8.38 24.38 14.31
CA GLU A 266 9.78 24.55 13.94
C GLU A 266 10.23 23.52 12.90
N VAL A 267 10.98 23.99 11.89
CA VAL A 267 11.55 23.12 10.86
C VAL A 267 12.79 22.42 11.39
N VAL A 268 12.78 21.09 11.35
CA VAL A 268 13.98 20.26 11.55
C VAL A 268 14.48 19.77 10.20
N VAL A 269 15.78 19.97 9.94
CA VAL A 269 16.45 19.47 8.73
C VAL A 269 17.33 18.29 9.08
N THR A 270 17.13 17.17 8.39
CA THR A 270 17.93 15.96 8.57
C THR A 270 19.42 16.26 8.36
N PRO A 271 20.31 15.92 9.33
CA PRO A 271 21.74 16.08 9.15
C PRO A 271 22.24 15.38 7.88
N GLY A 272 23.14 16.06 7.15
CA GLY A 272 23.65 15.56 5.86
C GLY A 272 22.80 15.92 4.64
N THR A 273 21.64 16.58 4.81
CA THR A 273 20.90 17.17 3.69
C THR A 273 21.79 18.18 2.96
N LEU A 274 21.93 18.04 1.64
CA LEU A 274 22.70 18.96 0.82
C LEU A 274 22.11 20.39 0.90
N ILE A 275 22.96 21.40 0.73
CA ILE A 275 22.51 22.79 0.63
C ILE A 275 22.22 23.09 -0.85
N TRP A 276 20.96 23.39 -1.17
CA TRP A 276 20.50 23.62 -2.56
C TRP A 276 21.37 24.64 -3.30
N ASP A 277 21.68 25.75 -2.64
CA ASP A 277 22.45 26.85 -3.22
C ASP A 277 23.94 26.51 -3.45
N SER A 278 24.44 25.44 -2.81
CA SER A 278 25.81 24.96 -3.06
C SER A 278 25.94 24.08 -4.31
N LEU A 279 24.81 23.67 -4.91
CA LEU A 279 24.81 22.81 -6.09
C LEU A 279 25.19 23.57 -7.37
N THR A 280 25.68 22.84 -8.37
CA THR A 280 25.80 23.37 -9.73
C THR A 280 24.42 23.51 -10.39
N GLY A 281 24.33 24.30 -11.46
CA GLY A 281 23.08 24.42 -12.22
C GLY A 281 22.61 23.09 -12.81
N GLU A 282 23.52 22.19 -13.18
CA GLU A 282 23.19 20.85 -13.66
C GLU A 282 22.62 19.97 -12.54
N GLN A 283 23.24 19.98 -11.36
CA GLN A 283 22.75 19.25 -10.19
C GLN A 283 21.36 19.73 -9.77
N ARG A 284 21.13 21.05 -9.73
CA ARG A 284 19.79 21.60 -9.44
C ARG A 284 18.74 21.12 -10.43
N ARG A 285 19.00 21.21 -11.74
CA ARG A 285 18.07 20.70 -12.76
C ARG A 285 17.79 19.21 -12.60
N HIS A 286 18.81 18.41 -12.30
CA HIS A 286 18.64 16.98 -12.09
C HIS A 286 17.77 16.69 -10.85
N HIS A 287 18.03 17.36 -9.72
CA HIS A 287 17.23 17.18 -8.50
C HIS A 287 15.79 17.68 -8.64
N ALA A 288 15.59 18.84 -9.29
CA ALA A 288 14.26 19.34 -9.61
C ALA A 288 13.50 18.33 -10.46
N ARG A 289 14.09 17.84 -11.56
CA ARG A 289 13.46 16.82 -12.41
C ARG A 289 13.12 15.54 -11.66
N ARG A 290 13.97 15.09 -10.73
CA ARG A 290 13.65 13.92 -9.88
C ARG A 290 12.39 14.14 -9.04
N MET A 291 12.21 15.34 -8.48
CA MET A 291 11.02 15.68 -7.72
C MET A 291 9.79 15.84 -8.62
N GLU A 292 9.93 16.34 -9.84
CA GLU A 292 8.84 16.37 -10.84
C GLU A 292 8.35 14.95 -11.17
N VAL A 293 9.27 13.99 -11.33
CA VAL A 293 8.90 12.59 -11.57
C VAL A 293 8.27 11.97 -10.31
N TYR A 294 8.75 12.30 -9.11
CA TYR A 294 8.10 11.89 -7.86
C TYR A 294 6.66 12.40 -7.77
N ALA A 295 6.45 13.71 -8.00
CA ALA A 295 5.14 14.32 -8.01
C ALA A 295 4.23 13.70 -9.08
N GLY A 296 4.78 13.44 -10.27
CA GLY A 296 4.07 12.71 -11.32
C GLY A 296 3.68 11.29 -10.90
N MET A 297 4.48 10.60 -10.10
CA MET A 297 4.18 9.26 -9.60
C MET A 297 3.06 9.26 -8.56
N VAL A 298 3.04 10.27 -7.67
CA VAL A 298 1.93 10.49 -6.72
C VAL A 298 0.63 10.85 -7.47
N ASP A 299 0.70 11.76 -8.44
CA ASP A 299 -0.44 12.19 -9.27
C ASP A 299 -1.00 11.02 -10.08
N ALA A 300 -0.15 10.21 -10.71
CA ALA A 300 -0.58 9.01 -11.42
C ALA A 300 -1.25 8.00 -10.47
N MET A 301 -0.68 7.77 -9.28
CA MET A 301 -1.29 6.90 -8.27
C MET A 301 -2.68 7.41 -7.86
N ASP A 302 -2.83 8.71 -7.57
CA ASP A 302 -4.13 9.30 -7.23
C ASP A 302 -5.14 9.23 -8.39
N MET A 303 -4.70 9.44 -9.63
CA MET A 303 -5.55 9.36 -10.81
C MET A 303 -6.19 7.97 -10.96
N HIS A 304 -5.42 6.91 -10.69
CA HIS A 304 -5.95 5.54 -10.74
C HIS A 304 -6.83 5.17 -9.53
N ILE A 305 -6.67 5.83 -8.37
CA ILE A 305 -7.56 5.62 -7.21
C ILE A 305 -8.97 6.17 -7.48
#